data_AF-A0A9E5MYV0-F1
#
_entry.id   AF-A0A9E5MYV0-F1
#
_cell.length_a   1.000
_cell.length_b   1.000
_cell.length_c   1.000
_cell.angle_alpha   90.00
_cell.angle_beta   90.00
_cell.angle_gamma   90.00
#
_symmetry.space_group_name_H-M   'P 1'
#
loop_
_entity.id
_entity.type
_entity.pdbx_description
1 polymer ?
#
loop_
_entity_poly.entity_id
_entity_poly.type
_entity_poly.pdbx_seq_one_letter_code
_entity_poly.pdbx_strand_id
1 'polypeptide(L)'
;MANKRKTSRKRSAAPAVGPFQASPDLERAVRLVMQLMAIEGPSGREGRVVQFVTRQLLRAGGDAAAIRTDNAHRRTQPPGETGNLVFRLPGTRRAPRRMLMAHL
;
A
#
# COMPACT_ATOMS: atom_id res chain seq x y z
N MET A 1 -34.48 -46.63 18.23
CA MET A 1 -33.45 -45.79 18.88
C MET A 1 -33.04 -44.66 17.96
N ALA A 2 -32.82 -43.48 18.53
CA ALA A 2 -33.04 -42.17 17.92
C ALA A 2 -31.91 -41.65 16.99
N ASN A 3 -32.37 -40.82 16.04
CA ASN A 3 -31.63 -40.12 14.99
C ASN A 3 -30.78 -38.97 15.56
N LYS A 4 -29.51 -38.80 15.13
CA LYS A 4 -28.72 -37.58 15.42
C LYS A 4 -28.17 -36.98 14.12
N ARG A 5 -28.97 -36.12 13.50
CA ARG A 5 -28.53 -35.22 12.41
C ARG A 5 -27.67 -34.11 13.03
N LYS A 6 -26.39 -34.05 12.64
CA LYS A 6 -25.49 -32.93 12.97
C LYS A 6 -25.96 -31.68 12.22
N THR A 7 -26.54 -30.73 12.94
CA THR A 7 -26.90 -29.41 12.42
C THR A 7 -25.64 -28.53 12.35
N SER A 8 -25.08 -28.38 11.16
CA SER A 8 -24.00 -27.43 10.89
C SER A 8 -24.57 -26.00 11.04
N ARG A 9 -24.12 -25.30 12.08
CA ARG A 9 -24.54 -23.91 12.36
C ARG A 9 -23.90 -23.00 11.31
N LYS A 10 -24.66 -22.70 10.26
CA LYS A 10 -24.29 -21.78 9.18
C LYS A 10 -23.96 -20.42 9.80
N ARG A 11 -22.68 -20.04 9.85
CA ARG A 11 -22.26 -18.69 10.27
C ARG A 11 -22.89 -17.69 9.29
N SER A 12 -23.84 -16.89 9.74
CA SER A 12 -24.38 -15.79 8.96
C SER A 12 -23.26 -14.81 8.64
N ALA A 13 -23.06 -14.55 7.35
CA ALA A 13 -22.16 -13.51 6.88
C ALA A 13 -22.65 -12.17 7.42
N ALA A 14 -21.74 -11.37 7.97
CA ALA A 14 -22.02 -9.98 8.33
C ALA A 14 -22.57 -9.23 7.10
N PRO A 15 -23.50 -8.29 7.28
CA PRO A 15 -24.10 -7.57 6.16
C PRO A 15 -23.00 -6.92 5.33
N ALA A 16 -23.09 -7.06 4.02
CA ALA A 16 -22.20 -6.40 3.08
C ALA A 16 -22.35 -4.88 3.29
N VAL A 17 -21.32 -4.26 3.85
CA VAL A 17 -21.19 -2.80 3.86
C VAL A 17 -21.30 -2.37 2.40
N GLY A 18 -22.22 -1.46 2.10
CA GLY A 18 -22.44 -0.92 0.75
C GLY A 18 -21.14 -0.42 0.11
N PRO A 19 -21.14 -0.16 -1.20
CA PRO A 19 -19.91 0.19 -1.91
C PRO A 19 -19.23 1.38 -1.23
N PHE A 20 -17.95 1.18 -0.88
CA PHE A 20 -17.08 2.25 -0.40
C PHE A 20 -16.94 3.28 -1.52
N GLN A 21 -17.57 4.44 -1.36
CA GLN A 21 -17.55 5.54 -2.31
C GLN A 21 -16.51 6.56 -1.84
N ALA A 22 -15.23 6.32 -2.13
CA ALA A 22 -14.20 7.33 -1.99
C ALA A 22 -13.76 7.80 -3.37
N SER A 23 -13.93 9.09 -3.62
CA SER A 23 -13.40 9.76 -4.81
C SER A 23 -12.08 10.44 -4.45
N PRO A 24 -11.06 10.39 -5.34
CA PRO A 24 -9.82 11.11 -5.11
C PRO A 24 -10.05 12.63 -5.26
N ASP A 25 -9.33 13.41 -4.44
CA ASP A 25 -9.14 14.85 -4.68
C ASP A 25 -8.11 15.03 -5.80
N LEU A 26 -8.60 15.35 -7.00
CA LEU A 26 -7.78 15.47 -8.20
C LEU A 26 -6.84 16.68 -8.16
N GLU A 27 -7.27 17.80 -7.58
CA GLU A 27 -6.40 18.98 -7.45
C GLU A 27 -5.21 18.69 -6.53
N ARG A 28 -5.48 18.02 -5.40
CA ARG A 28 -4.41 17.59 -4.49
C ARG A 28 -3.50 16.55 -5.15
N ALA A 29 -4.04 15.65 -5.97
CA ALA A 29 -3.23 14.69 -6.71
C ALA A 29 -2.27 15.39 -7.70
N VAL A 30 -2.76 16.38 -8.45
CA VAL A 30 -1.93 17.19 -9.35
C VAL A 30 -0.84 17.92 -8.58
N ARG A 31 -1.18 18.58 -7.46
CA ARG A 31 -0.19 19.24 -6.60
C ARG A 31 0.90 18.28 -6.11
N LEU A 32 0.53 17.04 -5.74
CA LEU A 32 1.47 16.04 -5.28
C LEU A 32 2.44 15.61 -6.39
N VAL A 33 1.96 15.45 -7.62
CA VAL A 33 2.81 15.15 -8.79
C VAL A 33 3.79 16.30 -9.06
N MET A 34 3.31 17.55 -9.02
CA MET A 34 4.17 18.73 -9.22
C MET A 34 5.28 18.81 -8.16
N GLN A 35 4.97 18.48 -6.90
CA GLN A 35 5.97 18.40 -5.83
C GLN A 35 6.99 17.27 -6.05
N LEU A 36 6.56 16.13 -6.58
CA LEU A 36 7.45 15.01 -6.91
C LEU A 36 8.39 15.36 -8.07
N MET A 37 7.87 16.00 -9.13
CA MET A 37 8.67 16.39 -10.31
C MET A 37 9.78 17.39 -9.99
N ALA A 38 9.65 18.16 -8.91
CA ALA A 38 10.68 19.09 -8.46
C ALA A 38 11.87 18.38 -7.76
N ILE A 39 11.77 17.08 -7.48
CA ILE A 39 12.82 16.30 -6.83
C ILE A 39 13.67 15.63 -7.91
N GLU A 40 14.97 15.95 -7.92
CA GLU A 40 15.91 15.22 -8.75
C GLU A 40 16.00 13.75 -8.35
N GLY A 41 15.85 12.85 -9.32
CA GLY A 41 15.98 11.41 -9.15
C GLY A 41 16.43 10.74 -10.44
N PRO A 42 17.68 10.94 -10.88
CA PRO A 42 18.21 10.19 -12.03
C PRO A 42 18.24 8.69 -11.70
N SER A 43 18.31 7.85 -12.73
CA SER A 43 18.30 6.40 -12.56
C SER A 43 19.36 5.92 -11.56
N GLY A 44 18.92 5.12 -10.59
CA GLY A 44 19.75 4.62 -9.49
C GLY A 44 19.94 5.61 -8.34
N ARG A 45 19.36 6.81 -8.39
CA ARG A 45 19.42 7.83 -7.31
C ARG A 45 18.03 8.30 -6.85
N GLU A 46 17.10 7.37 -6.75
CA GLU A 46 15.71 7.64 -6.37
C GLU A 46 15.53 7.84 -4.85
N GLY A 47 16.62 7.88 -4.06
CA GLY A 47 16.56 7.96 -2.60
C GLY A 47 15.75 9.17 -2.09
N ARG A 48 15.89 10.33 -2.72
CA ARG A 48 15.15 11.56 -2.35
C ARG A 48 13.64 11.41 -2.59
N VAL A 49 13.26 10.78 -3.70
CA VAL A 49 11.86 10.51 -4.06
C VAL A 49 11.24 9.55 -3.04
N VAL A 50 11.94 8.45 -2.72
CA VAL A 50 11.50 7.48 -1.70
C VAL A 50 11.30 8.13 -0.33
N GLN A 51 12.22 9.00 0.09
CA GLN A 51 12.09 9.75 1.34
C GLN A 51 10.89 10.69 1.32
N PHE A 52 10.63 11.38 0.20
CA PHE A 52 9.47 12.24 0.06
C PHE A 52 8.17 11.46 0.20
N VAL A 53 8.01 10.36 -0.54
CA VAL A 53 6.79 9.52 -0.48
C VAL A 53 6.61 8.95 0.93
N THR A 54 7.68 8.49 1.57
CA THR A 54 7.65 8.02 2.96
C THR A 54 7.10 9.09 3.91
N ARG A 55 7.59 10.34 3.81
CA ARG A 55 7.05 11.45 4.61
C ARG A 55 5.58 11.73 4.36
N GLN A 56 5.11 11.62 3.10
CA GLN A 56 3.69 11.80 2.79
C GLN A 56 2.84 10.68 3.38
N LEU A 57 3.30 9.43 3.34
CA LEU A 57 2.60 8.29 3.95
C LEU A 57 2.49 8.45 5.47
N LEU A 58 3.58 8.86 6.13
CA LEU A 58 3.56 9.15 7.58
C LEU A 58 2.60 10.28 7.93
N ARG A 59 2.62 11.39 7.15
CA ARG A 59 1.68 12.51 7.33
C ARG A 59 0.22 12.10 7.15
N ALA A 60 -0.05 11.12 6.30
CA ALA A 60 -1.39 10.57 6.09
C ALA A 60 -1.83 9.59 7.21
N GLY A 61 -1.01 9.40 8.27
CA GLY A 61 -1.29 8.49 9.37
C GLY A 61 -0.77 7.06 9.16
N GLY A 62 0.13 6.85 8.18
CA GLY A 62 0.79 5.57 7.98
C GLY A 62 1.73 5.23 9.14
N ASP A 63 1.71 3.96 9.55
CA ASP A 63 2.64 3.43 10.55
C ASP A 63 4.04 3.23 9.93
N ALA A 64 5.06 3.82 10.55
CA ALA A 64 6.46 3.67 10.14
C ALA A 64 6.91 2.19 10.09
N ALA A 65 6.43 1.34 11.01
CA ALA A 65 6.81 -0.07 11.02
C ALA A 65 6.28 -0.85 9.80
N ALA A 66 5.24 -0.33 9.16
CA ALA A 66 4.59 -0.88 7.96
C ALA A 66 5.20 -0.36 6.64
N ILE A 67 6.09 0.63 6.68
CA ILE A 67 6.77 1.20 5.51
C ILE A 67 8.20 0.68 5.45
N ARG A 68 8.58 0.03 4.36
CA ARG A 68 9.91 -0.58 4.17
C ARG A 68 10.39 -0.45 2.74
N THR A 69 11.69 -0.42 2.55
CA THR A 69 12.31 -0.60 1.24
C THR A 69 12.81 -2.04 1.09
N ASP A 70 12.72 -2.60 -0.11
CA ASP A 70 13.29 -3.91 -0.42
C ASP A 70 14.74 -3.82 -0.94
N ASN A 71 15.30 -4.96 -1.31
CA ASN A 71 16.66 -5.08 -1.84
C ASN A 71 16.72 -5.16 -3.38
N ALA A 72 15.69 -4.69 -4.11
CA ALA A 72 15.66 -4.80 -5.57
C ALA A 72 16.84 -4.07 -6.25
N HIS A 73 17.28 -2.94 -5.70
CA HIS A 73 18.43 -2.16 -6.18
C HIS A 73 19.76 -2.93 -6.23
N ARG A 74 19.87 -4.05 -5.52
CA ARG A 74 21.08 -4.90 -5.53
C ARG A 74 21.12 -5.87 -6.70
N ARG A 75 20.03 -5.98 -7.45
CA ARG A 75 19.90 -6.87 -8.62
C ARG A 75 20.18 -6.16 -9.95
N THR A 76 20.25 -4.83 -9.93
CA THR A 76 20.59 -3.99 -11.09
C THR A 76 22.08 -3.68 -11.09
N GLN A 77 22.66 -3.53 -12.28
CA GLN A 77 24.05 -3.14 -12.46
C GLN A 77 24.11 -1.87 -13.32
N PRO A 78 24.60 -0.74 -12.78
CA PRO A 78 25.11 -0.54 -11.42
C PRO A 78 24.01 -0.63 -10.32
N PRO A 79 24.40 -0.88 -9.05
CA PRO A 79 23.46 -0.87 -7.94
C PRO A 79 22.91 0.54 -7.71
N GLY A 80 21.61 0.64 -7.43
CA GLY A 80 20.95 1.91 -7.09
C GLY A 80 20.99 2.22 -5.59
N GLU A 81 20.59 3.44 -5.22
CA GLU A 81 20.54 3.93 -3.83
C GLU A 81 19.46 3.25 -2.97
N THR A 82 18.34 2.85 -3.55
CA THR A 82 17.18 2.31 -2.81
C THR A 82 16.38 1.31 -3.65
N GLY A 83 15.77 0.31 -2.99
CA GLY A 83 14.82 -0.61 -3.62
C GLY A 83 13.40 -0.06 -3.65
N ASN A 84 12.44 -0.94 -3.97
CA ASN A 84 11.03 -0.57 -4.05
C ASN A 84 10.51 -0.15 -2.66
N LEU A 85 9.74 0.93 -2.63
CA LEU A 85 9.03 1.36 -1.43
C LEU A 85 7.74 0.54 -1.26
N VAL A 86 7.63 -0.17 -0.14
CA VAL A 86 6.50 -1.05 0.18
C VAL A 86 5.81 -0.54 1.44
N PHE A 87 4.50 -0.25 1.33
CA PHE A 87 3.65 0.07 2.48
C PHE A 87 2.58 -1.01 2.68
N ARG A 88 2.61 -1.68 3.83
CA ARG A 88 1.71 -2.79 4.15
C ARG A 88 0.64 -2.39 5.16
N LEU A 89 -0.53 -1.98 4.65
CA LEU A 89 -1.69 -1.72 5.50
C LEU A 89 -2.22 -3.03 6.13
N PRO A 90 -2.45 -3.08 7.45
CA PRO A 90 -3.07 -4.23 8.09
C PRO A 90 -4.53 -4.34 7.67
N GLY A 91 -4.98 -5.56 7.37
CA GLY A 91 -6.39 -5.82 7.09
C GLY A 91 -7.18 -6.01 8.38
N THR A 92 -8.46 -5.63 8.37
CA THR A 92 -9.36 -5.82 9.52
C THR A 92 -10.13 -7.15 9.47
N ARG A 93 -10.06 -7.87 8.34
CA ARG A 93 -10.73 -9.15 8.11
C ARG A 93 -9.85 -10.07 7.28
N ARG A 94 -10.00 -11.39 7.45
CA ARG A 94 -9.29 -12.40 6.66
C ARG A 94 -9.90 -12.48 5.26
N ALA A 95 -9.26 -11.82 4.30
CA ALA A 95 -9.66 -11.76 2.89
C ALA A 95 -8.41 -11.68 1.99
N PRO A 96 -8.53 -11.90 0.66
CA PRO A 96 -7.43 -11.71 -0.27
C PRO A 96 -6.83 -10.30 -0.19
N ARG A 97 -5.50 -10.19 -0.36
CA ARG A 97 -4.81 -8.90 -0.35
C ARG A 97 -5.14 -8.12 -1.63
N ARG A 98 -5.23 -6.80 -1.50
CA ARG A 98 -5.29 -5.87 -2.64
C ARG A 98 -3.94 -5.19 -2.79
N MET A 99 -3.48 -5.05 -4.03
CA MET A 99 -2.22 -4.37 -4.35
C MET A 99 -2.53 -3.11 -5.15
N LEU A 100 -1.93 -2.00 -4.74
CA LEU A 100 -1.85 -0.77 -5.52
C LEU A 100 -0.36 -0.51 -5.73
N MET A 101 0.02 -0.19 -6.97
CA MET A 101 1.42 0.02 -7.34
C MET A 101 1.54 1.20 -8.29
N ALA A 102 2.69 1.86 -8.22
CA ALA A 102 3.14 2.90 -9.15
C ALA A 102 4.66 2.80 -9.26
N HIS A 103 5.21 3.35 -10.34
CA HIS A 103 6.65 3.54 -10.48
C HIS A 103 7.04 4.90 -9.90
N LEU A 104 8.22 4.98 -9.28
CA LEU A 104 8.76 6.16 -8.61
C LEU A 104 9.92 6.74 -9.41
#